data_AF-X1JT73-F1
#
_entry.id   AF-X1JT73-F1
#
_cell.length_a   1.000
_cell.length_b   1.000
_cell.length_c   1.000
_cell.angle_alpha   90.00
_cell.angle_beta   90.00
_cell.angle_gamma   90.00
#
_symmetry.space_group_name_H-M   'P 1'
#
loop_
_entity.id
_entity.type
_entity.pdbx_description
1 polymer ?
#
loop_
_entity_poly.entity_id
_entity_poly.type
_entity_poly.pdbx_seq_one_letter_code
_entity_poly.pdbx_strand_id
1 'polypeptide(L)'
;AGVGFGNTTPGIDHALGHSFGKIFGVHHGLSVGLFTVYSIAFQSKVTDRWMPLCPIFNVKVENKGRDELYKEFLQAVKNFIVSLDGPICVKDLKNPVISKEDYFSKLDLLAEYADDDAVSLTSYRTINRKLFKTIFEYAWDGRDIDF
;
A
#
# COMPACT_ATOMS: atom_id res chain seq x y z
N ALA A 1 9.11 -0.90 15.66
CA ALA A 1 9.30 -0.54 14.23
C ALA A 1 10.74 -0.13 13.92
N GLY A 2 11.27 0.94 14.51
CA GLY A 2 12.61 1.47 14.19
C GLY A 2 13.78 0.48 14.31
N VAL A 3 13.79 -0.40 15.32
CA VAL A 3 14.83 -1.44 15.45
C VAL A 3 14.80 -2.45 14.30
N GLY A 4 13.60 -2.79 13.80
CA GLY A 4 13.46 -3.67 12.63
C GLY A 4 13.91 -2.94 11.36
N PHE A 5 13.30 -1.79 11.07
CA PHE A 5 13.61 -1.00 9.88
C PHE A 5 15.05 -0.49 9.83
N GLY A 6 15.72 -0.24 10.95
CA GLY A 6 17.12 0.17 10.97
C GLY A 6 18.09 -0.97 10.60
N ASN A 7 17.63 -2.22 10.65
CA ASN A 7 18.39 -3.41 10.28
C ASN A 7 17.86 -4.10 9.01
N THR A 8 16.79 -3.58 8.44
CA THR A 8 16.20 -4.01 7.16
C THR A 8 15.90 -2.77 6.31
N THR A 9 15.05 -2.89 5.31
CA THR A 9 14.50 -1.75 4.56
C THR A 9 12.98 -1.82 4.58
N PRO A 10 12.28 -0.69 4.40
CA PRO A 10 10.83 -0.68 4.24
C PRO A 10 10.42 -1.26 2.87
N GLY A 11 9.11 -1.45 2.66
CA GLY A 11 8.56 -1.97 1.41
C GLY A 11 8.13 -0.88 0.43
N ILE A 12 7.54 -1.30 -0.70
CA ILE A 12 7.04 -0.41 -1.76
C ILE A 12 5.91 0.53 -1.31
N ASP A 13 5.26 0.26 -0.18
CA ASP A 13 4.34 1.18 0.50
C ASP A 13 5.01 2.51 0.85
N HIS A 14 6.29 2.48 1.20
CA HIS A 14 7.06 3.70 1.44
C HIS A 14 7.38 4.43 0.14
N ALA A 15 7.80 3.74 -0.92
CA ALA A 15 8.02 4.36 -2.23
C ALA A 15 6.75 5.07 -2.74
N LEU A 16 5.61 4.38 -2.69
CA LEU A 16 4.30 4.92 -3.03
C LEU A 16 3.94 6.12 -2.13
N GLY A 17 4.13 5.96 -0.81
CA GLY A 17 3.81 6.98 0.18
C GLY A 17 4.69 8.23 0.11
N HIS A 18 5.99 8.08 -0.13
CA HIS A 18 6.94 9.19 -0.30
C HIS A 18 6.58 10.02 -1.55
N SER A 19 6.39 9.34 -2.67
CA SER A 19 6.00 9.96 -3.94
C SER A 19 4.68 10.74 -3.78
N PHE A 20 3.64 10.07 -3.27
CA PHE A 20 2.34 10.66 -3.06
C PHE A 20 2.35 11.82 -2.05
N GLY A 21 2.98 11.62 -0.89
CA GLY A 21 3.10 12.64 0.14
C GLY A 21 3.87 13.86 -0.34
N LYS A 22 4.93 13.68 -1.12
CA LYS A 22 5.71 14.77 -1.73
C LYS A 22 4.89 15.59 -2.73
N ILE A 23 4.11 14.92 -3.58
CA ILE A 23 3.38 15.57 -4.67
C ILE A 23 2.13 16.31 -4.18
N PHE A 24 1.40 15.76 -3.21
CA PHE A 24 0.15 16.34 -2.73
C PHE A 24 0.24 16.98 -1.34
N GLY A 25 1.39 16.91 -0.66
CA GLY A 25 1.55 17.47 0.69
C GLY A 25 0.78 16.70 1.75
N VAL A 26 0.58 15.39 1.56
CA VAL A 26 -0.09 14.52 2.54
C VAL A 26 0.90 14.08 3.61
N HIS A 27 0.47 14.06 4.87
CA HIS A 27 1.31 13.63 5.99
C HIS A 27 1.82 12.20 5.78
N HIS A 28 3.13 11.98 6.01
CA HIS A 28 3.82 10.74 5.70
C HIS A 28 3.11 9.48 6.21
N GLY A 29 2.68 9.47 7.49
CA GLY A 29 1.97 8.33 8.06
C GLY A 29 0.63 8.01 7.39
N LEU A 30 -0.08 9.03 6.90
CA LEU A 30 -1.33 8.84 6.16
C LEU A 30 -1.04 8.30 4.75
N SER A 31 -0.01 8.84 4.08
CA SER A 31 0.40 8.36 2.76
C SER A 31 0.83 6.90 2.79
N VAL A 32 1.79 6.54 3.65
CA VAL A 32 2.29 5.16 3.76
C VAL A 32 1.18 4.21 4.26
N GLY A 33 0.37 4.65 5.22
CA GLY A 33 -0.77 3.88 5.72
C GLY A 33 -1.77 3.52 4.62
N LEU A 34 -2.14 4.49 3.78
CA LEU A 34 -3.02 4.28 2.62
C LEU A 34 -2.43 3.23 1.66
N PHE A 35 -1.14 3.33 1.33
CA PHE A 35 -0.50 2.43 0.37
C PHE A 35 -0.12 1.05 0.93
N THR A 36 -0.21 0.86 2.25
CA THR A 36 0.11 -0.42 2.91
C THR A 36 -0.76 -1.57 2.37
N VAL A 37 -2.07 -1.35 2.18
CA VAL A 37 -2.98 -2.41 1.70
C VAL A 37 -2.66 -2.82 0.25
N TYR A 38 -2.25 -1.87 -0.60
CA TYR A 38 -1.86 -2.16 -1.98
C TYR A 38 -0.50 -2.83 -2.07
N SER A 39 0.45 -2.44 -1.22
CA SER A 39 1.76 -3.09 -1.09
C SER A 39 1.61 -4.56 -0.67
N ILE A 40 0.80 -4.83 0.36
CA ILE A 40 0.48 -6.19 0.80
C ILE A 40 -0.16 -6.97 -0.36
N ALA A 41 -1.16 -6.38 -1.03
CA ALA A 41 -1.89 -7.05 -2.08
C ALA A 41 -1.05 -7.37 -3.32
N PHE A 42 -0.15 -6.46 -3.68
CA PHE A 42 0.76 -6.67 -4.80
C PHE A 42 1.80 -7.76 -4.51
N GLN A 43 2.39 -7.73 -3.30
CA GLN A 43 3.47 -8.65 -2.93
C GLN A 43 2.96 -10.04 -2.52
N SER A 44 1.71 -10.14 -2.01
CA SER A 44 1.11 -11.43 -1.65
C SER A 44 1.00 -12.40 -2.83
N LYS A 45 1.18 -11.96 -4.09
CA LYS A 45 1.21 -12.86 -5.25
C LYS A 45 2.46 -13.73 -5.34
N VAL A 46 3.54 -13.37 -4.65
CA VAL A 46 4.83 -14.09 -4.71
C VAL A 46 5.40 -14.46 -3.34
N THR A 47 4.70 -14.09 -2.25
CA THR A 47 5.17 -14.37 -0.89
C THR A 47 4.04 -14.59 0.12
N ASP A 48 4.34 -15.37 1.16
CA ASP A 48 3.45 -15.70 2.28
C ASP A 48 3.86 -14.99 3.59
N ARG A 49 4.76 -14.00 3.54
CA ARG A 49 5.22 -13.25 4.73
C ARG A 49 4.11 -12.50 5.46
N TRP A 50 2.93 -12.37 4.86
CA TRP A 50 1.74 -11.81 5.49
C TRP A 50 1.04 -12.83 6.43
N MET A 51 1.18 -14.14 6.20
CA MET A 51 0.50 -15.18 7.01
C MET A 51 0.90 -15.14 8.49
N PRO A 52 2.18 -14.97 8.87
CA PRO A 52 2.56 -14.83 10.28
C PRO A 52 1.95 -13.59 10.98
N LEU A 53 1.43 -12.63 10.23
CA LEU A 53 0.76 -11.44 10.78
C LEU A 53 -0.73 -11.68 11.05
N CYS A 54 -1.34 -12.75 10.51
CA CYS A 54 -2.76 -13.05 10.70
C CYS A 54 -3.19 -13.07 12.19
N PRO A 55 -2.47 -13.72 13.12
CA PRO A 55 -2.87 -13.74 14.53
C PRO A 55 -2.88 -12.35 15.18
N ILE A 56 -2.01 -11.43 14.74
CA ILE A 56 -1.95 -10.05 15.24
C ILE A 56 -3.24 -9.30 14.91
N PHE A 57 -3.86 -9.62 13.77
CA PHE A 57 -5.13 -9.07 13.33
C PHE A 57 -6.33 -9.95 13.73
N ASN A 58 -6.16 -10.87 14.68
CA ASN A 58 -7.19 -11.81 15.14
C ASN A 58 -7.77 -12.71 14.03
N VAL A 59 -7.01 -12.96 12.96
CA VAL A 59 -7.38 -13.86 11.87
C VAL A 59 -6.88 -15.27 12.20
N LYS A 60 -7.81 -16.23 12.33
CA LYS A 60 -7.50 -17.63 12.61
C LYS A 60 -6.97 -18.33 11.37
N VAL A 61 -5.82 -18.98 11.49
CA VAL A 61 -5.10 -19.61 10.37
C VAL A 61 -5.58 -21.05 10.10
N GLU A 62 -6.10 -21.74 11.11
CA GLU A 62 -6.44 -23.16 11.03
C GLU A 62 -7.60 -23.44 10.05
N ASN A 63 -7.45 -24.51 9.26
CA ASN A 63 -8.45 -25.03 8.32
C ASN A 63 -8.90 -24.07 7.21
N LYS A 64 -8.06 -23.08 6.84
CA LYS A 64 -8.35 -22.12 5.76
C LYS A 64 -7.41 -22.27 4.57
N GLY A 65 -7.96 -22.06 3.37
CA GLY A 65 -7.16 -21.93 2.16
C GLY A 65 -6.39 -20.60 2.14
N ARG A 66 -5.29 -20.57 1.38
CA ARG A 66 -4.45 -19.36 1.23
C ARG A 66 -5.25 -18.11 0.85
N ASP A 67 -6.11 -18.23 -0.14
CA ASP A 67 -6.87 -17.09 -0.67
C ASP A 67 -7.94 -16.58 0.31
N GLU A 68 -8.59 -17.49 1.03
CA GLU A 68 -9.54 -17.16 2.09
C GLU A 68 -8.83 -16.41 3.22
N LEU A 69 -7.71 -16.98 3.70
CA LEU A 69 -6.91 -16.39 4.77
C LEU A 69 -6.37 -15.00 4.38
N TYR A 70 -5.92 -14.85 3.13
CA TYR A 70 -5.43 -13.59 2.59
C TYR A 70 -6.53 -12.52 2.55
N LYS A 71 -7.74 -12.87 2.07
CA LYS A 71 -8.87 -11.95 2.02
C LYS A 71 -9.27 -11.48 3.41
N GLU A 72 -9.36 -12.39 4.37
CA GLU A 72 -9.65 -12.05 5.76
C GLU A 72 -8.58 -11.15 6.38
N PHE A 73 -7.30 -11.48 6.15
CA PHE A 73 -6.17 -10.68 6.62
C PHE A 73 -6.20 -9.27 6.04
N LEU A 74 -6.29 -9.14 4.72
CA LEU A 74 -6.30 -7.83 4.05
C LEU A 74 -7.51 -7.00 4.50
N GLN A 75 -8.67 -7.63 4.67
CA GLN A 75 -9.86 -6.94 5.18
C GLN A 75 -9.67 -6.49 6.64
N ALA A 76 -9.03 -7.29 7.49
CA ALA A 76 -8.72 -6.90 8.86
C ALA A 76 -7.75 -5.71 8.91
N VAL A 77 -6.75 -5.67 8.02
CA VAL A 77 -5.84 -4.52 7.88
C VAL A 77 -6.60 -3.26 7.41
N LYS A 78 -7.47 -3.38 6.40
CA LYS A 78 -8.33 -2.27 5.94
C LYS A 78 -9.22 -1.75 7.08
N ASN A 79 -9.86 -2.65 7.82
CA ASN A 79 -10.71 -2.29 8.97
C ASN A 79 -9.92 -1.58 10.07
N PHE A 80 -8.69 -2.03 10.34
CA PHE A 80 -7.81 -1.37 11.30
C PHE A 80 -7.46 0.06 10.86
N ILE A 81 -7.08 0.27 9.60
CA ILE A 81 -6.81 1.62 9.07
C ILE A 81 -8.04 2.52 9.21
N VAL A 82 -9.23 2.03 8.81
CA VAL A 82 -10.49 2.78 8.93
C VAL A 82 -10.84 3.09 10.39
N SER A 83 -10.55 2.18 11.33
CA SER A 83 -10.80 2.40 12.77
C SER A 83 -9.97 3.54 13.37
N LEU A 84 -8.91 3.96 12.69
CA LEU A 84 -8.05 5.09 13.05
C LEU A 84 -8.39 6.37 12.24
N ASP A 85 -9.55 6.41 11.58
CA ASP A 85 -9.94 7.46 10.62
C ASP A 85 -8.95 7.59 9.44
N GLY A 86 -8.20 6.53 9.14
CA GLY A 86 -7.24 6.48 8.04
C GLY A 86 -7.93 6.20 6.68
N PRO A 87 -7.46 6.82 5.59
CA PRO A 87 -7.96 6.53 4.25
C PRO A 87 -7.39 5.21 3.71
N ILE A 88 -8.24 4.43 3.05
CA ILE A 88 -7.83 3.23 2.30
C ILE A 88 -7.77 3.46 0.79
N CYS A 89 -8.20 4.64 0.32
CA CYS A 89 -8.07 5.08 -1.06
C CYS A 89 -7.96 6.62 -1.13
N VAL A 90 -7.46 7.15 -2.24
CA VAL A 90 -7.12 8.57 -2.39
C VAL A 90 -8.36 9.45 -2.38
N LYS A 91 -9.48 9.01 -2.99
CA LYS A 91 -10.72 9.79 -3.00
C LYS A 91 -11.31 10.04 -1.60
N ASP A 92 -10.95 9.22 -0.61
CA ASP A 92 -11.45 9.32 0.77
C ASP A 92 -10.60 10.27 1.65
N LEU A 93 -9.50 10.83 1.12
CA LEU A 93 -8.68 11.79 1.84
C LEU A 93 -9.46 13.08 2.14
N LYS A 94 -9.47 13.44 3.42
CA LYS A 94 -10.15 14.65 3.93
C LYS A 94 -9.22 15.86 4.02
N ASN A 95 -7.91 15.65 4.15
CA ASN A 95 -6.93 16.73 4.28
C ASN A 95 -5.55 16.30 3.75
N PRO A 96 -5.10 16.82 2.59
CA PRO A 96 -5.85 17.65 1.65
C PRO A 96 -6.92 16.85 0.89
N VAL A 97 -7.93 17.53 0.35
CA VAL A 97 -8.84 16.94 -0.65
C VAL A 97 -8.19 17.05 -2.02
N ILE A 98 -8.09 15.94 -2.74
CA ILE A 98 -7.44 15.87 -4.06
C ILE A 98 -8.51 15.57 -5.10
N SER A 99 -8.60 16.40 -6.15
CA SER A 99 -9.53 16.14 -7.25
C SER A 99 -9.05 14.99 -8.12
N LYS A 100 -9.99 14.31 -8.79
CA LYS A 100 -9.66 13.22 -9.71
C LYS A 100 -8.77 13.73 -10.84
N GLU A 101 -9.07 14.89 -11.38
CA GLU A 101 -8.35 15.49 -12.49
C GLU A 101 -6.90 15.79 -12.10
N ASP A 102 -6.68 16.42 -10.93
CA ASP A 102 -5.33 16.71 -10.44
C ASP A 102 -4.54 15.42 -10.17
N TYR A 103 -5.18 14.43 -9.52
CA TYR A 103 -4.56 13.14 -9.24
C TYR A 103 -4.11 12.42 -10.51
N PHE A 104 -5.03 12.27 -11.47
CA PHE A 104 -4.75 11.55 -12.71
C PHE A 104 -3.75 12.29 -13.61
N SER A 105 -3.72 13.62 -13.58
CA SER A 105 -2.72 14.40 -14.32
C SER A 105 -1.28 14.20 -13.83
N LYS A 106 -1.10 13.72 -12.58
CA LYS A 106 0.20 13.53 -11.93
C LYS A 106 0.62 12.06 -11.84
N LEU A 107 -0.14 11.12 -12.39
CA LEU A 107 0.13 9.68 -12.30
C LEU A 107 1.51 9.28 -12.83
N ASP A 108 1.95 9.87 -13.94
CA ASP A 108 3.28 9.57 -14.50
C ASP A 108 4.39 10.03 -13.57
N LEU A 109 4.26 11.22 -12.98
CA LEU A 109 5.23 11.75 -12.02
C LEU A 109 5.23 10.95 -10.70
N LEU A 110 4.04 10.57 -10.23
CA LEU A 110 3.88 9.70 -9.05
C LEU A 110 4.64 8.38 -9.25
N ALA A 111 4.44 7.75 -10.41
CA ALA A 111 5.06 6.48 -10.74
C ALA A 111 6.57 6.62 -10.92
N GLU A 112 7.05 7.69 -11.55
CA GLU A 112 8.48 7.97 -11.69
C GLU A 112 9.15 8.12 -10.33
N TYR A 113 8.62 8.96 -9.44
CA TYR A 113 9.19 9.15 -8.11
C TYR A 113 9.15 7.90 -7.24
N ALA A 114 8.13 7.05 -7.39
CA ALA A 114 8.06 5.78 -6.67
C ALA A 114 9.07 4.75 -7.21
N ASP A 115 9.30 4.73 -8.52
CA ASP A 115 10.29 3.85 -9.17
C ASP A 115 11.73 4.25 -8.78
N ASP A 116 12.00 5.56 -8.74
CA ASP A 116 13.31 6.14 -8.40
C ASP A 116 13.61 6.13 -6.88
N ASP A 117 12.62 5.83 -6.03
CA ASP A 117 12.85 5.70 -4.59
C ASP A 117 13.71 4.47 -4.29
N ALA A 118 14.76 4.63 -3.49
CA ALA A 118 15.68 3.54 -3.15
C ALA A 118 14.99 2.30 -2.55
N VAL A 119 13.84 2.47 -1.89
CA VAL A 119 13.09 1.35 -1.28
C VAL A 119 12.32 0.53 -2.32
N SER A 120 12.23 0.98 -3.58
CA SER A 120 11.67 0.18 -4.68
C SER A 120 12.47 -1.10 -4.92
N LEU A 121 13.79 -1.05 -4.69
CA LEU A 121 14.74 -2.16 -4.85
C LEU A 121 14.49 -3.31 -3.87
N THR A 122 13.71 -3.09 -2.81
CA THR A 122 13.51 -4.06 -1.73
C THR A 122 12.14 -4.75 -1.83
N SER A 123 11.45 -4.58 -2.95
CA SER A 123 10.23 -5.30 -3.26
C SER A 123 10.48 -6.81 -3.43
N TYR A 124 9.63 -7.65 -2.84
CA TYR A 124 9.67 -9.10 -3.07
C TYR A 124 9.15 -9.50 -4.46
N ARG A 125 8.33 -8.65 -5.08
CA ARG A 125 7.81 -8.83 -6.43
C ARG A 125 8.44 -7.77 -7.34
N THR A 126 9.02 -8.18 -8.47
CA THR A 126 9.58 -7.23 -9.43
C THR A 126 8.56 -6.14 -9.76
N ILE A 127 8.98 -4.90 -9.56
CA ILE A 127 8.17 -3.71 -9.79
C ILE A 127 8.90 -2.79 -10.75
N ASN A 128 8.14 -1.96 -11.47
CA ASN A 128 8.65 -0.95 -12.37
C ASN A 128 7.66 0.21 -12.43
N ARG A 129 8.05 1.32 -13.07
CA ARG A 129 7.20 2.49 -13.29
C ARG A 129 5.77 2.17 -13.76
N LYS A 130 5.60 1.23 -14.71
CA LYS A 130 4.26 0.88 -15.22
C LYS A 130 3.41 0.27 -14.11
N LEU A 131 3.96 -0.65 -13.33
CA LEU A 131 3.26 -1.29 -12.21
C LEU A 131 2.96 -0.29 -11.08
N PHE A 132 3.89 0.63 -10.76
CA PHE A 132 3.62 1.71 -9.82
C PHE A 132 2.45 2.59 -10.28
N LYS A 133 2.43 2.99 -11.55
CA LYS A 133 1.31 3.76 -12.13
C LYS A 133 -0.02 3.01 -11.97
N THR A 134 -0.05 1.72 -12.30
CA THR A 134 -1.25 0.90 -12.13
C THR A 134 -1.69 0.81 -10.66
N ILE A 135 -0.76 0.69 -9.71
CA ILE A 135 -1.10 0.73 -8.28
C ILE A 135 -1.74 2.07 -7.90
N PHE A 136 -1.18 3.20 -8.34
CA PHE A 136 -1.78 4.52 -8.11
C PHE A 136 -3.17 4.66 -8.75
N GLU A 137 -3.39 4.11 -9.94
CA GLU A 137 -4.72 4.10 -10.58
C GLU A 137 -5.76 3.30 -9.78
N TYR A 138 -5.35 2.20 -9.15
CA TYR A 138 -6.24 1.39 -8.29
C TYR A 138 -6.47 2.06 -6.93
N ALA A 139 -5.46 2.80 -6.45
CA ALA A 139 -5.53 3.51 -5.19
C ALA A 139 -6.49 4.71 -5.22
N TRP A 140 -6.88 5.21 -6.39
CA TRP A 140 -7.87 6.29 -6.48
C TRP A 140 -9.19 5.92 -5.81
N ASP A 141 -9.77 4.78 -6.20
CA ASP A 141 -11.12 4.37 -5.82
C ASP A 141 -11.19 3.15 -4.90
N GLY A 142 -10.06 2.56 -4.53
CA GLY A 142 -10.02 1.45 -3.59
C GLY A 142 -10.02 0.06 -4.24
N ARG A 143 -9.63 -0.05 -5.51
CA ARG A 143 -9.70 -1.32 -6.25
C ARG A 143 -8.69 -2.34 -5.74
N ASP A 144 -9.13 -3.59 -5.64
CA ASP A 144 -8.26 -4.70 -5.27
C ASP A 144 -7.30 -5.05 -6.41
N ILE A 145 -6.03 -5.34 -6.07
CA ILE A 145 -4.99 -5.67 -7.04
C ILE A 145 -5.25 -7.05 -7.67
N ASP A 146 -5.52 -7.06 -8.99
CA ASP A 146 -5.84 -8.25 -9.78
C ASP A 146 -4.76 -8.66 -10.79
N PHE A 147 -3.72 -7.83 -10.98
CA PHE A 147 -2.58 -8.07 -11.89
C PHE A 147 -1.29 -8.59 -11.23
#